data_AF-A0A926NFK7-F1
#
_entry.id   AF-A0A926NFK7-F1
#
_cell.length_a   1.000
_cell.length_b   1.000
_cell.length_c   1.000
_cell.angle_alpha   90.00
_cell.angle_beta   90.00
_cell.angle_gamma   90.00
#
_symmetry.space_group_name_H-M   'P 1'
#
loop_
_entity.id
_entity.type
_entity.pdbx_description
1 polymer ?
#
loop_
_entity_poly.entity_id
_entity_poly.type
_entity_poly.pdbx_seq_one_letter_code
_entity_poly.pdbx_strand_id
1 'polypeptide(L)'
;MSLTGVWVGTDGSTTHITEIVNDTSRTIYWTSSSSIQGSQFANEFTGYYLPNAANLGGTGILIGNWNDVPLPNIGLSNSGTLWISVSQDENTMDQFGASETYGTVRWIRQ
;
A
#
# COMPACT_ATOMS: atom_id res chain seq x y z
N MET A 1 -10.14 10.34 -8.85
CA MET A 1 -8.81 10.49 -9.46
C MET A 1 -8.22 9.08 -9.55
N SER A 2 -6.96 8.91 -9.93
CA SER A 2 -6.29 7.60 -9.87
C SER A 2 -5.23 7.62 -8.78
N LEU A 3 -5.05 6.49 -8.09
CA LEU A 3 -3.98 6.21 -7.13
C LEU A 3 -2.65 5.90 -7.82
N THR A 4 -2.65 5.69 -9.14
CA THR A 4 -1.42 5.48 -9.91
C THR A 4 -0.44 6.62 -9.65
N GLY A 5 0.79 6.28 -9.29
CA GLY A 5 1.83 7.27 -8.99
C GLY A 5 2.86 6.78 -7.99
N VAL A 6 3.69 7.73 -7.56
CA VAL A 6 4.73 7.52 -6.55
C VAL A 6 4.22 8.03 -5.21
N TRP A 7 4.42 7.23 -4.17
CA TRP A 7 4.00 7.48 -2.82
C TRP A 7 5.19 7.27 -1.87
N VAL A 8 5.28 8.09 -0.84
CA VAL A 8 6.34 7.99 0.17
C VAL A 8 5.73 7.54 1.49
N GLY A 9 6.24 6.44 2.02
CA GLY A 9 5.86 5.90 3.32
C GLY A 9 6.48 6.66 4.48
N THR A 10 5.84 6.65 5.65
CA THR A 10 6.40 7.25 6.88
C THR A 10 7.64 6.54 7.42
N ASP A 11 7.88 5.31 6.99
CA ASP A 11 9.13 4.58 7.20
C ASP A 11 10.21 4.92 6.16
N GLY A 12 9.92 5.93 5.32
CA GLY A 12 10.71 6.43 4.21
C GLY A 12 10.89 5.43 3.05
N SER A 13 9.98 4.46 2.93
CA SER A 13 9.83 3.68 1.71
C SER A 13 9.31 4.53 0.55
N THR A 14 9.68 4.14 -0.66
CA THR A 14 9.10 4.64 -1.91
C THR A 14 8.22 3.53 -2.51
N THR A 15 6.93 3.80 -2.66
CA THR A 15 5.92 2.90 -3.20
C THR A 15 5.44 3.39 -4.57
N HIS A 16 5.50 2.52 -5.57
CA HIS A 16 4.93 2.76 -6.89
C HIS A 16 3.61 2.03 -7.00
N ILE A 17 2.52 2.79 -7.17
CA ILE A 17 1.19 2.24 -7.34
C ILE A 17 0.82 2.23 -8.81
N THR A 18 0.32 1.10 -9.28
CA THR A 18 -0.42 0.98 -10.54
C THR A 18 -1.85 0.60 -10.24
N GLU A 19 -2.78 1.42 -10.72
CA GLU A 19 -4.19 1.13 -10.65
C GLU A 19 -4.71 0.72 -12.03
N ILE A 20 -5.39 -0.43 -12.09
CA ILE A 20 -6.10 -0.89 -13.27
C ILE A 20 -7.60 -0.75 -13.01
N VAL A 21 -8.26 0.09 -13.80
CA VAL A 21 -9.70 0.35 -13.70
C VAL A 21 -10.43 -0.47 -14.75
N ASN A 22 -11.34 -1.34 -14.28
CA ASN A 22 -12.33 -2.03 -15.12
C ASN A 22 -13.73 -1.54 -14.71
N ASP A 23 -14.76 -1.84 -15.52
CA ASP A 23 -16.13 -1.29 -15.42
C ASP A 23 -16.71 -1.19 -14.01
N THR A 24 -16.36 -2.11 -13.11
CA THR A 24 -16.87 -2.15 -11.73
C THR A 24 -15.79 -2.28 -10.66
N SER A 25 -14.50 -2.31 -11.02
CA SER A 25 -13.43 -2.61 -10.07
C SER A 25 -12.16 -1.81 -10.33
N ARG A 26 -11.52 -1.36 -9.25
CA ARG A 26 -10.20 -0.74 -9.26
C ARG A 26 -9.22 -1.72 -8.64
N THR A 27 -8.45 -2.43 -9.46
CA THR A 27 -7.40 -3.35 -8.99
C THR A 27 -6.13 -2.55 -8.75
N ILE A 28 -5.48 -2.81 -7.63
CA ILE A 28 -4.27 -2.10 -7.21
C ILE A 28 -3.12 -3.08 -7.14
N TYR A 29 -2.04 -2.71 -7.83
CA TYR A 29 -0.73 -3.32 -7.67
C TYR A 29 0.20 -2.26 -7.11
N TRP A 30 1.07 -2.67 -6.20
CA TRP A 30 2.21 -1.81 -5.88
C TRP A 30 3.47 -2.61 -5.68
N THR A 31 4.58 -1.90 -5.81
CA THR A 31 5.88 -2.32 -5.31
C THR A 31 6.42 -1.22 -4.41
N SER A 32 6.88 -1.60 -3.23
CA SER A 32 7.50 -0.70 -2.28
C SER A 32 8.92 -1.12 -2.01
N SER A 33 9.80 -0.15 -1.80
CA SER A 33 11.18 -0.40 -1.38
C SER A 33 11.64 0.67 -0.40
N SER A 34 12.47 0.28 0.57
CA SER A 34 13.19 1.22 1.42
C SER A 34 14.65 0.83 1.50
N SER A 35 15.50 1.85 1.59
CA SER A 35 16.94 1.70 1.80
C SER A 35 17.40 2.37 3.11
N ILE A 36 16.48 2.63 4.03
CA ILE A 36 16.77 3.40 5.24
C ILE A 36 17.37 2.50 6.34
N GLN A 37 18.45 2.99 6.94
CA GLN A 37 19.07 2.45 8.17
C GLN A 37 19.51 0.98 8.12
N GLY A 38 20.05 0.52 6.98
CA GLY A 38 20.68 -0.81 6.89
C GLY A 38 19.71 -1.99 6.79
N SER A 39 18.40 -1.73 6.84
CA SER A 39 17.36 -2.70 6.47
C SER A 39 16.90 -2.37 5.05
N GLN A 40 17.34 -3.16 4.08
CA GLN A 40 16.71 -3.16 2.77
C GLN A 40 15.42 -3.96 2.91
N PHE A 41 14.30 -3.42 2.47
CA PHE A 41 13.12 -4.24 2.27
C PHE A 41 12.49 -3.86 0.95
N ALA A 42 11.83 -4.85 0.36
CA ALA A 42 10.96 -4.66 -0.77
C ALA A 42 9.72 -5.49 -0.52
N ASN A 43 8.55 -4.98 -0.88
CA ASN A 43 7.33 -5.76 -0.89
C ASN A 43 6.53 -5.48 -2.15
N GLU A 44 5.76 -6.46 -2.54
CA GLU A 44 4.72 -6.33 -3.54
C GLU A 44 3.35 -6.47 -2.89
N PHE A 45 2.35 -5.88 -3.52
CA PHE A 45 0.96 -5.97 -3.09
C PHE A 45 0.05 -6.14 -4.29
N THR A 46 -1.01 -6.90 -4.08
CA THR A 46 -2.15 -6.99 -5.00
C THR A 46 -3.43 -6.89 -4.18
N GLY A 47 -4.30 -5.98 -4.59
CA GLY A 47 -5.57 -5.75 -3.91
C GLY A 47 -6.58 -5.03 -4.78
N TYR A 48 -7.63 -4.55 -4.13
CA TYR A 48 -8.68 -3.78 -4.77
C TYR A 48 -8.99 -2.54 -3.95
N TYR A 49 -9.46 -1.52 -4.65
CA TYR A 49 -9.93 -0.27 -4.07
C TYR A 49 -11.46 -0.18 -4.16
N LEU A 50 -12.08 0.08 -3.02
CA LEU A 50 -13.51 0.34 -2.86
C LEU A 50 -13.73 1.85 -2.68
N PRO A 51 -14.20 2.57 -3.72
CA PRO A 51 -14.55 3.97 -3.59
C PRO A 51 -15.75 4.14 -2.65
N ASN A 52 -15.77 5.25 -1.90
CA ASN A 52 -16.93 5.66 -1.09
C ASN A 52 -17.47 4.54 -0.20
N ALA A 53 -16.60 3.90 0.59
CA ALA A 53 -17.06 2.95 1.59
C ALA A 53 -17.94 3.70 2.59
N ALA A 54 -19.26 3.56 2.45
CA ALA A 54 -20.28 4.40 3.07
C ALA A 54 -20.17 4.47 4.61
N ASN A 55 -19.51 3.48 5.23
CA ASN A 55 -19.33 3.40 6.66
C ASN A 55 -18.11 4.17 7.21
N LEU A 56 -17.28 4.79 6.34
CA LEU A 56 -16.07 5.54 6.74
C LEU A 56 -16.10 7.03 6.30
N GLY A 57 -17.26 7.65 6.19
CA GLY A 57 -17.34 9.11 6.00
C GLY A 57 -16.79 9.62 4.66
N GLY A 58 -16.89 8.81 3.59
CA GLY A 58 -16.50 9.21 2.24
C GLY A 58 -15.04 8.93 1.87
N THR A 59 -14.26 8.28 2.72
CA THR A 59 -12.92 7.76 2.36
C THR A 59 -13.04 6.47 1.54
N GLY A 60 -12.09 6.25 0.61
CA GLY A 60 -11.94 4.97 -0.05
C GLY A 60 -11.24 3.95 0.83
N ILE A 61 -11.36 2.66 0.52
CA ILE A 61 -10.64 1.58 1.20
C ILE A 61 -9.84 0.78 0.18
N LEU A 62 -8.57 0.54 0.46
CA LEU A 62 -7.72 -0.40 -0.23
C LEU A 62 -7.51 -1.64 0.65
N ILE A 63 -7.80 -2.82 0.09
CA ILE A 63 -7.65 -4.11 0.76
C ILE A 63 -6.91 -5.05 -0.18
N GLY A 64 -5.90 -5.75 0.34
CA GLY A 64 -5.20 -6.74 -0.47
C GLY A 64 -4.10 -7.46 0.27
N ASN A 65 -3.46 -8.37 -0.44
CA ASN A 65 -2.36 -9.15 0.09
C ASN A 65 -1.04 -8.50 -0.28
N TRP A 66 -0.08 -8.62 0.63
CA TRP A 66 1.30 -8.20 0.43
C TRP A 66 2.24 -9.31 0.82
N ASN A 67 3.44 -9.24 0.27
CA ASN A 67 4.52 -10.15 0.62
C ASN A 67 5.87 -9.47 0.40
N ASP A 68 6.79 -9.75 1.31
CA ASP A 68 8.17 -9.32 1.16
C ASP A 68 8.78 -10.03 -0.05
N VAL A 69 9.46 -9.25 -0.88
CA VAL A 69 10.30 -9.76 -1.95
C VAL A 69 11.61 -10.21 -1.32
N PRO A 70 12.02 -11.49 -1.48
CA PRO A 70 13.28 -11.98 -0.92
C PRO A 70 14.46 -11.16 -1.44
N LEU A 71 15.19 -10.53 -0.53
CA LEU A 71 16.42 -9.81 -0.83
C LEU A 71 17.64 -10.66 -0.43
N PRO A 72 18.75 -10.60 -1.19
CA PRO A 72 19.98 -11.25 -0.78
C PRO A 72 20.40 -10.77 0.62
N ASN A 73 20.67 -11.71 1.53
CA ASN A 73 21.13 -11.48 2.91
C ASN A 73 20.08 -11.05 3.95
N ILE A 74 18.78 -11.14 3.64
CA ILE A 74 17.71 -10.85 4.60
C ILE A 74 16.84 -12.10 4.71
N GLY A 75 17.12 -12.92 5.72
CA GLY A 75 16.56 -14.26 5.88
C GLY A 75 15.12 -14.34 6.38
N LEU A 76 14.35 -13.25 6.28
CA LEU A 76 12.98 -13.18 6.78
C LEU A 76 12.05 -12.77 5.64
N SER A 77 11.16 -13.67 5.23
CA SER A 77 10.03 -13.39 4.36
C SER A 77 8.78 -13.24 5.22
N ASN A 78 8.14 -12.07 5.18
CA ASN A 78 6.83 -11.85 5.78
C ASN A 78 5.76 -11.68 4.70
N SER A 79 4.50 -11.95 5.03
CA SER A 79 3.37 -11.77 4.11
C SER A 79 2.07 -11.65 4.89
N GLY A 80 1.10 -10.93 4.36
CA GLY A 80 -0.20 -10.83 5.00
C GLY A 80 -1.22 -10.07 4.18
N THR A 81 -2.30 -9.65 4.83
CA THR A 81 -3.31 -8.75 4.29
C THR A 81 -3.14 -7.38 4.89
N LEU A 82 -3.30 -6.33 4.08
CA LEU A 82 -3.32 -4.93 4.50
C LEU A 82 -4.70 -4.32 4.29
N TRP A 83 -5.09 -3.46 5.23
CA TRP A 83 -6.29 -2.64 5.15
C TRP A 83 -5.92 -1.17 5.34
N ILE A 84 -6.24 -0.38 4.32
CA ILE A 84 -5.76 1.00 4.18
C ILE A 84 -6.94 1.90 3.84
N SER A 85 -7.08 3.01 4.55
CA SER A 85 -8.01 4.07 4.19
C SER A 85 -7.32 5.05 3.25
N VAL A 86 -8.10 5.58 2.31
CA VAL A 86 -7.63 6.56 1.32
C VAL A 86 -8.44 7.84 1.52
N SER A 87 -7.72 8.95 1.70
CA SER A 87 -8.30 10.29 1.79
C SER A 87 -9.20 10.64 0.60
N GLN A 88 -10.16 11.55 0.81
CA GLN A 88 -11.10 11.98 -0.22
C GLN A 88 -10.42 12.61 -1.44
N ASP A 89 -9.30 13.30 -1.23
CA ASP A 89 -8.50 13.92 -2.29
C ASP A 89 -7.47 12.95 -2.91
N GLU A 90 -7.44 11.69 -2.43
CA GLU A 90 -6.53 10.63 -2.89
C GLU A 90 -5.04 11.07 -2.85
N ASN A 91 -4.65 11.87 -1.83
CA ASN A 91 -3.27 12.32 -1.62
C ASN A 91 -2.59 11.70 -0.39
N THR A 92 -3.37 11.13 0.51
CA THR A 92 -2.87 10.35 1.65
C THR A 92 -3.56 9.00 1.76
N MET A 93 -2.79 8.01 2.20
CA MET A 93 -3.29 6.69 2.57
C MET A 93 -2.80 6.33 3.96
N ASP A 94 -3.65 5.71 4.77
CA ASP A 94 -3.39 5.36 6.17
C ASP A 94 -3.68 3.88 6.42
N GLN A 95 -2.71 3.14 6.92
CA GLN A 95 -2.94 1.78 7.40
C GLN A 95 -3.83 1.85 8.64
N PHE A 96 -4.91 1.07 8.64
CA PHE A 96 -5.74 0.86 9.83
C PHE A 96 -5.76 -0.61 10.29
N GLY A 97 -5.12 -1.51 9.55
CA GLY A 97 -4.89 -2.88 9.96
C GLY A 97 -3.89 -3.62 9.07
N ALA A 98 -3.27 -4.65 9.63
CA ALA A 98 -2.49 -5.64 8.91
C ALA A 98 -2.62 -7.00 9.62
N SER A 99 -2.62 -8.11 8.88
CA SER A 99 -2.69 -9.46 9.48
C SER A 99 -1.36 -9.92 10.06
N GLU A 100 -0.27 -9.32 9.59
CA GLU A 100 1.11 -9.54 10.03
C GLU A 100 1.81 -8.19 10.19
N THR A 101 3.00 -8.18 10.79
CA THR A 101 3.76 -6.94 11.00
C THR A 101 4.12 -6.28 9.66
N TYR A 102 3.58 -5.08 9.43
CA TYR A 102 3.91 -4.24 8.29
C TYR A 102 4.34 -2.85 8.79
N GLY A 103 5.50 -2.38 8.32
CA GLY A 103 6.19 -1.22 8.91
C GLY A 103 5.61 0.14 8.49
N THR A 104 5.14 0.27 7.25
CA THR A 104 4.63 1.54 6.74
C THR A 104 3.20 1.79 7.23
N VAL A 105 2.98 2.83 8.03
CA VAL A 105 1.64 3.14 8.58
C VAL A 105 0.89 4.24 7.81
N ARG A 106 1.59 5.06 7.03
CA ARG A 106 1.01 6.13 6.20
C ARG A 106 1.83 6.35 4.95
N TRP A 107 1.15 6.70 3.87
CA TRP A 107 1.74 7.09 2.59
C TRP A 107 1.24 8.47 2.16
N ILE A 108 2.13 9.26 1.58
CA ILE A 108 1.85 10.59 1.04
C ILE A 108 2.24 10.60 -0.43
N ARG A 109 1.34 11.06 -1.29
CA ARG A 109 1.59 11.18 -2.73
C ARG A 109 2.70 12.19 -3.01
N GLN A 110 3.54 11.90 -4.00
CA GLN A 110 4.56 12.82 -4.53
C GLN A 110 4.08 13.50 -5.81
#